data_AF-A0A3M6TG67-F1
#
_entry.id   AF-A0A3M6TG67-F1
#
_cell.length_a   1.000
_cell.length_b   1.000
_cell.length_c   1.000
_cell.angle_alpha   90.00
_cell.angle_beta   90.00
_cell.angle_gamma   90.00
#
_symmetry.space_group_name_H-M   'P 1'
#
loop_
_entity.id
_entity.type
_entity.pdbx_description
1 polymer ?
#
loop_
_entity_poly.entity_id
_entity_poly.type
_entity_poly.pdbx_seq_one_letter_code
_entity_poly.pdbx_strand_id
1 'polypeptide(L)'
;MEWTNNHELALAREVLLLAPYCHKARTAERGKVWQTMAENLNSHSTLRFLVTKKWVREYRKLLLDKYRTKMQKEWKDSGVEVEETKLDQALEEINEKWKAADEQDILLLNNTVKRQMKTE
;
A
#
# COMPACT_ATOMS: atom_id res chain seq x y z
N MET A 1 2.86 0.64 21.73
CA MET A 1 2.09 -0.52 21.27
C MET A 1 2.98 -1.31 20.33
N GLU A 2 3.15 -2.60 20.57
CA GLU A 2 3.87 -3.49 19.67
C GLU A 2 2.90 -4.02 18.62
N TRP A 3 3.24 -3.86 17.34
CA TRP A 3 2.44 -4.40 16.25
C TRP A 3 2.80 -5.87 16.05
N THR A 4 1.78 -6.71 16.04
CA THR A 4 1.91 -8.14 15.73
C THR A 4 1.53 -8.40 14.28
N ASN A 5 1.83 -9.60 13.76
CA ASN A 5 1.44 -10.01 12.41
C ASN A 5 -0.07 -9.82 12.13
N ASN A 6 -0.92 -9.94 13.16
CA ASN A 6 -2.37 -9.69 13.03
C ASN A 6 -2.69 -8.22 12.78
N HIS A 7 -1.91 -7.31 13.38
CA HIS A 7 -2.03 -5.86 13.15
C HIS A 7 -1.58 -5.50 11.74
N GLU A 8 -0.46 -6.07 11.29
CA GLU A 8 0.07 -5.90 9.93
C GLU A 8 -0.93 -6.43 8.88
N LEU A 9 -1.52 -7.60 9.12
CA LEU A 9 -2.52 -8.19 8.23
C LEU A 9 -3.81 -7.36 8.18
N ALA A 10 -4.30 -6.86 9.31
CA ALA A 10 -5.46 -5.98 9.34
C ALA A 10 -5.20 -4.68 8.57
N LEU A 11 -4.02 -4.08 8.72
CA LEU A 11 -3.62 -2.91 7.93
C LEU A 11 -3.59 -3.22 6.43
N ALA A 12 -2.99 -4.35 6.03
CA ALA A 12 -2.91 -4.74 4.62
C ALA A 12 -4.33 -4.91 4.02
N ARG A 13 -5.24 -5.55 4.76
CA ARG A 13 -6.64 -5.71 4.34
C ARG A 13 -7.38 -4.38 4.18
N GLU A 14 -7.23 -3.46 5.13
CA GLU A 14 -7.82 -2.12 5.02
C GLU A 14 -7.28 -1.36 3.80
N VAL A 15 -5.98 -1.52 3.49
CA VAL A 15 -5.38 -0.92 2.29
C VAL A 15 -5.95 -1.48 1.00
N LEU A 16 -6.20 -2.79 0.94
CA LEU A 16 -6.85 -3.42 -0.21
C LEU A 16 -8.30 -2.96 -0.35
N LEU A 17 -9.04 -2.89 0.77
CA LEU A 17 -10.46 -2.53 0.81
C LEU A 17 -10.72 -1.08 0.40
N LEU A 18 -10.00 -0.13 1.00
CA LEU A 18 -10.20 1.30 0.77
C LEU A 18 -9.39 1.85 -0.40
N ALA A 19 -8.56 1.00 -1.03
CA ALA A 19 -7.89 1.26 -2.29
C ALA A 19 -7.29 2.69 -2.44
N PRO A 20 -6.40 3.13 -1.54
CA PRO A 20 -5.85 4.49 -1.56
C PRO A 20 -5.00 4.78 -2.81
N TYR A 21 -4.59 3.73 -3.53
CA TYR A 21 -3.88 3.80 -4.81
C TYR A 21 -4.78 4.29 -5.96
N CYS A 22 -6.10 4.08 -5.89
CA CYS A 22 -7.03 4.59 -6.92
C CYS A 22 -7.14 6.11 -6.93
N HIS A 23 -6.72 6.78 -5.85
CA HIS A 23 -6.74 8.24 -5.74
C HIS A 23 -5.38 8.84 -6.07
N LYS A 24 -5.39 9.89 -6.90
CA LYS A 24 -4.18 10.61 -7.30
C LYS A 24 -3.34 11.06 -6.11
N ALA A 25 -2.03 11.06 -6.30
CA ALA A 25 -1.11 11.50 -5.27
C ALA A 25 -1.36 12.95 -4.87
N ARG A 26 -1.14 13.24 -3.58
CA ARG A 26 -1.26 14.59 -2.99
C ARG A 26 -2.66 15.22 -3.08
N THR A 27 -3.71 14.43 -3.35
CA THR A 27 -5.10 14.90 -3.29
C THR A 27 -5.68 14.85 -1.89
N ALA A 28 -6.65 15.73 -1.62
CA ALA A 28 -7.43 15.71 -0.38
C ALA A 28 -8.22 14.41 -0.22
N GLU A 29 -8.71 13.83 -1.32
CA GLU A 29 -9.42 12.54 -1.34
C GLU A 29 -8.56 11.42 -0.80
N ARG A 30 -7.34 11.26 -1.32
CA ARG A 30 -6.39 10.30 -0.77
C ARG A 30 -6.12 10.59 0.70
N GLY A 31 -6.01 11.88 1.06
CA GLY A 31 -5.99 12.38 2.43
C GLY A 31 -7.06 11.75 3.33
N LYS A 32 -8.33 11.83 2.90
CA LYS A 32 -9.50 11.30 3.60
C LYS A 32 -9.45 9.78 3.72
N VAL A 33 -9.06 9.06 2.66
CA VAL A 33 -8.93 7.59 2.70
C VAL A 33 -7.98 7.14 3.82
N TRP A 34 -6.81 7.79 3.93
CA TRP A 34 -5.86 7.47 5.01
C TRP A 34 -6.37 7.83 6.40
N GLN A 35 -7.24 8.84 6.50
CA GLN A 35 -7.89 9.21 7.76
C GLN A 35 -8.93 8.16 8.16
N THR A 36 -9.80 7.76 7.22
CA THR A 36 -10.79 6.70 7.42
C THR A 36 -10.13 5.37 7.79
N MET A 37 -9.01 5.01 7.15
CA MET A 37 -8.23 3.83 7.55
C MET A 37 -7.79 3.89 9.02
N ALA A 38 -7.26 5.04 9.46
CA ALA A 38 -6.83 5.18 10.85
C ALA A 38 -8.01 5.08 11.82
N GLU A 39 -9.16 5.64 11.46
CA GLU A 39 -10.40 5.55 12.25
C GLU A 39 -10.92 4.10 12.33
N ASN A 40 -10.96 3.37 11.20
CA ASN A 40 -11.35 1.96 11.15
C ASN A 40 -10.41 1.07 11.98
N LEU A 41 -9.10 1.29 11.87
CA LEU A 41 -8.13 0.55 12.66
C LEU A 41 -8.32 0.87 14.16
N ASN A 42 -8.47 2.13 14.54
CA ASN A 42 -8.66 2.49 15.95
C ASN A 42 -10.00 2.00 16.52
N SER A 43 -11.04 1.81 15.69
CA SER A 43 -12.33 1.25 16.12
C SER A 43 -12.31 -0.28 16.28
N HIS A 44 -11.23 -0.95 15.86
CA HIS A 44 -11.08 -2.40 15.94
C HIS A 44 -10.96 -2.84 17.41
N SER A 45 -12.06 -3.37 17.96
CA SER A 45 -12.19 -3.74 19.38
C SER A 45 -11.24 -4.85 19.83
N THR A 46 -10.85 -5.74 18.92
CA THR A 46 -10.00 -6.91 19.17
C THR A 46 -8.51 -6.59 19.22
N LEU A 47 -8.02 -5.77 18.29
CA LEU A 47 -6.60 -5.43 18.15
C LEU A 47 -6.26 -4.10 18.81
N ARG A 48 -7.24 -3.25 19.14
CA ARG A 48 -7.10 -1.98 19.89
C ARG A 48 -5.94 -1.12 19.39
N PHE A 49 -6.03 -0.69 18.12
CA PHE A 49 -5.01 0.16 17.53
C PHE A 49 -4.95 1.54 18.19
N LEU A 50 -3.76 2.13 18.20
CA LEU A 50 -3.54 3.53 18.54
C LEU A 50 -2.68 4.17 17.46
N VAL A 51 -3.32 4.50 16.34
CA VAL A 51 -2.65 4.92 15.10
C VAL A 51 -3.18 6.25 14.59
N THR A 52 -2.32 7.00 13.92
CA THR A 52 -2.70 8.24 13.23
C THR A 52 -2.56 8.07 11.72
N LYS A 53 -3.22 8.91 10.92
CA LYS A 53 -3.10 8.90 9.44
C LYS A 53 -1.65 8.91 8.95
N LYS A 54 -0.76 9.64 9.64
CA LYS A 54 0.67 9.73 9.30
C LYS A 54 1.33 8.38 9.57
N TRP A 55 1.05 7.80 10.73
CA TRP A 55 1.61 6.53 11.15
C TRP A 55 1.20 5.40 10.22
N VAL A 56 -0.09 5.30 9.85
CA VAL A 56 -0.60 4.30 8.88
C VAL A 56 0.14 4.37 7.55
N ARG A 57 0.38 5.58 7.02
CA ARG A 57 1.12 5.79 5.77
C ARG A 57 2.57 5.35 5.85
N GLU A 58 3.28 5.78 6.88
CA GLU A 58 4.72 5.50 7.02
C GLU A 58 4.96 4.03 7.35
N TYR A 59 4.14 3.45 8.23
CA TYR A 59 4.26 2.06 8.61
C TYR A 59 3.95 1.11 7.46
N ARG A 60 2.97 1.44 6.61
CA ARG A 60 2.74 0.68 5.36
C ARG A 60 3.99 0.63 4.49
N LYS A 61 4.69 1.77 4.30
CA LYS A 61 5.93 1.79 3.49
C LYS A 61 6.99 0.90 4.11
N LEU A 62 7.19 1.03 5.42
CA LEU A 62 8.15 0.21 6.16
C LEU A 62 7.84 -1.29 6.04
N LEU A 63 6.56 -1.67 6.07
CA LEU A 63 6.12 -3.05 5.91
C LEU A 63 6.42 -3.59 4.50
N LEU A 64 6.15 -2.79 3.46
CA LEU A 64 6.50 -3.14 2.07
C LEU A 64 8.02 -3.25 1.85
N ASP A 65 8.80 -2.36 2.45
CA ASP A 65 10.26 -2.40 2.35
C ASP A 65 10.81 -3.66 3.03
N LYS A 66 10.32 -3.99 4.23
CA LYS A 66 10.66 -5.25 4.92
C LYS A 66 10.32 -6.47 4.08
N TYR A 67 9.13 -6.52 3.47
CA TYR A 67 8.72 -7.59 2.56
C TYR A 67 9.68 -7.74 1.38
N ARG A 68 10.00 -6.63 0.70
CA ARG A 68 10.94 -6.63 -0.43
C ARG A 68 12.34 -7.08 -0.01
N THR A 69 12.84 -6.64 1.14
CA THR A 69 14.14 -7.06 1.66
C THR A 69 14.15 -8.56 2.00
N LYS A 70 13.08 -9.07 2.61
CA LYS A 70 12.92 -10.50 2.91
C LYS A 70 12.94 -11.32 1.62
N MET A 71 12.12 -10.96 0.64
CA MET A 71 12.07 -11.64 -0.67
C MET A 71 13.43 -11.59 -1.38
N GLN A 72 14.10 -10.43 -1.45
CA GLN A 72 15.42 -10.36 -2.08
C GLN A 72 16.48 -11.22 -1.39
N LYS A 73 16.45 -11.29 -0.06
CA LYS A 73 17.41 -12.10 0.70
C LYS A 73 17.14 -13.59 0.51
N GLU A 74 15.88 -14.01 0.60
CA GLU A 74 15.49 -15.42 0.49
C GLU A 74 15.68 -15.98 -0.92
N TRP A 75 15.38 -15.19 -1.96
CA TRP A 75 15.69 -15.53 -3.35
C TRP A 75 17.19 -15.68 -3.59
N LYS A 76 18.01 -14.84 -2.94
CA LYS A 76 19.47 -14.86 -3.10
C LYS A 76 20.13 -16.04 -2.37
N ASP A 77 19.60 -16.43 -1.21
CA ASP A 77 20.20 -17.47 -0.36
C ASP A 77 19.71 -18.89 -0.70
N SER A 78 18.45 -19.09 -1.10
CA SER A 78 17.86 -20.44 -1.12
C SER A 78 17.61 -21.04 -2.49
N GLY A 79 17.47 -20.25 -3.57
CA GLY A 79 17.11 -20.76 -4.90
C GLY A 79 15.82 -21.61 -4.95
N VAL A 80 15.01 -21.56 -3.89
CA VAL A 80 13.81 -22.36 -3.66
C VAL A 80 12.69 -21.42 -3.24
N GLU A 81 11.50 -21.68 -3.76
CA GLU A 81 10.26 -20.95 -3.49
C GLU A 81 9.90 -21.05 -2.00
N VAL A 82 9.74 -19.89 -1.36
CA VAL A 82 9.37 -19.80 0.07
C VAL A 82 7.86 -19.84 0.20
N GLU A 83 7.36 -20.56 1.20
CA GLU A 83 5.94 -20.56 1.59
C GLU A 83 5.47 -19.14 1.93
N GLU A 84 4.69 -18.55 1.03
CA GLU A 84 4.14 -17.21 1.18
C GLU A 84 3.09 -17.18 2.29
N THR A 85 3.25 -16.26 3.25
CA THR A 85 2.21 -16.06 4.26
C THR A 85 1.05 -15.25 3.67
N LYS A 86 -0.13 -15.32 4.31
CA LYS A 86 -1.29 -14.47 3.95
C LYS A 86 -0.97 -12.98 3.98
N LEU A 87 -0.01 -12.57 4.81
CA LEU A 87 0.46 -11.19 4.86
C LEU A 87 1.33 -10.86 3.64
N ASP A 88 2.24 -11.77 3.28
CA ASP A 88 3.11 -11.64 2.10
C ASP A 88 2.28 -11.47 0.82
N GLN A 89 1.28 -12.35 0.61
CA GLN A 89 0.34 -12.26 -0.52
C GLN A 89 -0.41 -10.92 -0.57
N ALA A 90 -0.90 -10.45 0.58
CA ALA A 90 -1.60 -9.17 0.65
C ALA A 90 -0.65 -8.00 0.36
N LEU A 91 0.60 -8.07 0.78
CA LEU A 91 1.61 -7.04 0.52
C LEU A 91 2.02 -7.01 -0.95
N GLU A 92 2.15 -8.18 -1.58
CA GLU A 92 2.39 -8.30 -3.01
C GLU A 92 1.24 -7.70 -3.81
N GLU A 93 -0.01 -8.06 -3.51
CA GLU A 93 -1.19 -7.51 -4.18
C GLU A 93 -1.25 -5.97 -4.03
N ILE A 94 -0.98 -5.45 -2.83
CA ILE A 94 -0.90 -4.00 -2.60
C ILE A 94 0.19 -3.39 -3.49
N ASN A 95 1.36 -4.02 -3.56
CA ASN A 95 2.48 -3.52 -4.35
C ASN A 95 2.15 -3.46 -5.85
N GLU A 96 1.53 -4.51 -6.39
CA GLU A 96 1.09 -4.57 -7.79
C GLU A 96 0.05 -3.50 -8.10
N LYS A 97 -1.00 -3.37 -7.28
CA LYS A 97 -2.04 -2.36 -7.49
C LYS A 97 -1.49 -0.94 -7.42
N TRP A 98 -0.51 -0.69 -6.56
CA TRP A 98 0.17 0.60 -6.51
C TRP A 98 1.00 0.89 -7.76
N LYS A 99 1.72 -0.10 -8.30
CA LYS A 99 2.44 0.05 -9.58
C LYS A 99 1.48 0.32 -10.73
N ALA A 100 0.40 -0.47 -10.84
CA ALA A 100 -0.61 -0.30 -11.86
C ALA A 100 -1.27 1.09 -11.82
N ALA A 101 -1.55 1.60 -10.62
CA ALA A 101 -2.08 2.95 -10.45
C ALA A 101 -1.09 4.04 -10.87
N ASP A 102 0.20 3.89 -10.55
CA ASP A 102 1.25 4.83 -10.94
C ASP A 102 1.46 4.83 -12.46
N GLU A 103 1.50 3.65 -13.09
CA GLU A 103 1.54 3.49 -14.55
C GLU A 103 0.34 4.15 -15.23
N GLN A 104 -0.86 3.97 -14.67
CA GLN A 104 -2.07 4.59 -15.20
C GLN A 104 -2.01 6.14 -15.11
N ASP A 105 -1.50 6.70 -14.01
CA ASP A 105 -1.34 8.15 -13.87
C ASP A 105 -0.29 8.70 -14.87
N ILE A 106 0.83 7.98 -15.07
CA ILE A 106 1.86 8.32 -16.07
C ILE A 106 1.27 8.30 -17.50
N LEU A 107 0.50 7.27 -17.85
CA LEU A 107 -0.14 7.17 -19.17
C LEU A 107 -1.14 8.32 -19.41
N LEU A 108 -1.92 8.72 -18.39
CA LEU A 108 -2.83 9.86 -18.47
C LEU A 108 -2.09 11.17 -18.68
N LEU A 109 -0.95 11.38 -18.00
CA LEU A 109 -0.10 12.56 -18.19
C LEU A 109 0.45 12.61 -19.62
N ASN A 110 1.03 11.51 -20.11
CA ASN A 110 1.61 11.43 -21.46
C ASN A 110 0.57 11.69 -22.56
N ASN A 111 -0.65 11.18 -22.41
CA ASN A 111 -1.75 11.42 -23.34
C ASN A 111 -2.20 12.89 -23.34
N THR A 112 -2.15 13.56 -22.19
CA THR A 112 -2.49 14.98 -22.08
C THR A 112 -1.46 15.86 -22.80
N VAL A 113 -0.16 15.59 -22.60
CA VAL A 113 0.94 16.30 -23.29
C VAL A 113 0.85 16.10 -24.81
N LYS A 114 0.61 14.87 -25.27
CA LYS A 114 0.43 14.58 -26.71
C LYS A 114 -0.76 15.32 -27.34
N ARG A 115 -1.84 15.56 -26.60
CA ARG A 115 -2.97 16.36 -27.10
C ARG A 115 -2.60 17.84 -27.22
N GLN A 116 -1.88 18.39 -26.24
CA GLN A 116 -1.44 19.79 -26.28
C GLN A 116 -0.47 20.05 -27.45
N MET A 117 0.49 19.16 -27.70
CA MET A 117 1.45 19.30 -28.81
C MET A 117 0.86 19.09 -30.21
N LYS A 118 -0.36 18.56 -30.34
CA LYS A 118 -1.05 18.39 -31.64
C LYS A 118 -1.97 19.56 -32.00
N THR A 119 -2.07 20.56 -31.12
CA THR A 119 -2.98 21.70 -31.27
C THR A 119 -2.24 23.02 -31.59
N GLU A 120 -0.92 22.95 -31.80
CA GLU A 120 -0.05 24.02 -32.32
C GLU A 120 0.51 23.60 -33.69
#